data_AF-A0A7M2AK77-F1
#
_entry.id   AF-A0A7M2AK77-F1
#
_cell.length_a   1.000
_cell.length_b   1.000
_cell.length_c   1.000
_cell.angle_alpha   90.00
_cell.angle_beta   90.00
_cell.angle_gamma   90.00
#
_symmetry.space_group_name_H-M   'P 1'
#
loop_
_entity.id
_entity.type
_entity.pdbx_description
1 polymer ?
#
loop_
_entity_poly.entity_id
_entity_poly.type
_entity_poly.pdbx_seq_one_letter_code
_entity_poly.pdbx_strand_id
1 'polypeptide(L)' 'MQKDGKTIRWAVGNRQVKVNQQTVMQNAPLLLKNGSAFVPVRFVAEQLNTSVEYMGSKHMVVIFKN' A
#
# COMPACT_ATOMS: atom_id res chain seq x y z
N MET A 1 9.34 1.34 2.65
CA MET A 1 9.18 1.12 1.19
C MET A 1 9.51 2.43 0.50
N GLN A 2 10.22 2.43 -0.64
CA GLN A 2 10.56 3.65 -1.37
C GLN A 2 10.58 3.42 -2.88
N LYS A 3 10.06 4.37 -3.65
CA LYS A 3 10.14 4.42 -5.13
C LYS A 3 10.04 5.90 -5.58
N ASP A 4 10.87 6.32 -6.53
CA ASP A 4 10.81 7.66 -7.16
C ASP A 4 10.67 8.82 -6.15
N GLY A 5 11.41 8.77 -5.03
CA GLY A 5 11.36 9.80 -3.98
C GLY A 5 10.16 9.71 -3.02
N LYS A 6 9.14 8.91 -3.32
CA LYS A 6 8.06 8.54 -2.37
C LYS A 6 8.57 7.51 -1.38
N THR A 7 8.45 7.80 -0.09
CA THR A 7 8.78 6.90 1.02
C THR A 7 7.54 6.59 1.84
N ILE A 8 7.28 5.31 2.08
CA ILE A 8 6.24 4.82 2.98
C ILE A 8 6.92 4.15 4.19
N ARG A 9 6.63 4.67 5.39
CA ARG A 9 7.08 4.11 6.68
C ARG A 9 5.86 3.65 7.46
N TRP A 10 5.81 2.36 7.73
CA TRP A 10 4.69 1.74 8.44
C TRP A 10 5.24 0.74 9.46
N ALA A 11 4.91 0.95 10.73
CA ALA A 11 5.26 0.03 11.80
C ALA A 11 4.26 -1.14 11.88
N VAL A 12 4.77 -2.35 12.11
CA VAL A 12 3.95 -3.57 12.32
C VAL A 12 2.98 -3.34 13.48
N GLY A 13 1.72 -3.78 13.30
CA GLY A 13 0.66 -3.63 14.30
C GLY A 13 0.03 -2.24 14.36
N ASN A 14 0.59 -1.23 13.70
CA ASN A 14 0.04 0.12 13.70
C ASN A 14 -0.93 0.32 12.52
N ARG A 15 -1.97 1.15 12.70
CA ARG A 15 -2.88 1.61 11.63
C ARG A 15 -2.42 2.91 10.98
N GLN A 16 -1.52 3.63 11.65
CA GLN A 16 -0.93 4.87 11.18
C GLN A 16 0.24 4.59 10.24
N VAL A 17 0.22 5.23 9.08
CA VAL A 17 1.26 5.19 8.05
C VAL A 17 1.83 6.58 7.84
N LYS A 18 3.16 6.69 7.73
CA LYS A 18 3.80 7.91 7.24
C LYS A 18 4.12 7.75 5.75
N VAL A 19 3.53 8.61 4.92
CA VAL A 19 3.87 8.76 3.50
C VAL A 19 4.60 10.08 3.35
N ASN A 20 5.90 10.03 3.10
CA ASN A 20 6.80 11.18 3.18
C ASN A 20 6.63 11.90 4.54
N GLN A 21 6.14 13.13 4.53
CA GLN A 21 5.89 13.95 5.73
C GLN A 21 4.44 13.87 6.21
N GLN A 22 3.55 13.22 5.45
CA GLN A 22 2.13 13.12 5.76
C GLN A 22 1.82 11.84 6.55
N THR A 23 0.83 11.94 7.43
CA THR A 23 0.29 10.81 8.17
C THR A 23 -1.05 10.41 7.57
N VAL A 24 -1.23 9.11 7.30
CA VAL A 24 -2.46 8.51 6.80
C VAL A 24 -2.91 7.39 7.74
N MET A 25 -4.21 7.32 8.04
CA MET A 25 -4.80 6.24 8.81
C MET A 25 -5.37 5.16 7.88
N GLN A 26 -5.05 3.89 8.17
CA GLN A 26 -5.58 2.73 7.48
C GLN A 26 -6.59 2.00 8.34
N ASN A 27 -7.58 1.36 7.70
CA ASN A 27 -8.63 0.63 8.40
C ASN A 27 -8.11 -0.66 9.06
N ALA A 28 -7.01 -1.20 8.54
CA ALA A 28 -6.32 -2.38 9.06
C ALA A 28 -4.87 -2.04 9.43
N PRO A 29 -4.30 -2.67 10.47
CA PRO A 29 -2.89 -2.50 10.81
C PRO A 29 -1.98 -3.22 9.82
N LEU A 30 -0.70 -2.86 9.80
CA LEU A 30 0.32 -3.65 9.10
C LEU A 30 0.46 -5.01 9.78
N LEU A 31 0.24 -6.09 9.03
CA LEU A 31 0.40 -7.44 9.56
C LEU A 31 1.76 -7.99 9.15
N LEU A 32 2.43 -8.70 10.06
CA LEU A 32 3.62 -9.48 9.74
C LEU A 32 3.25 -10.95 9.84
N LYS A 33 3.39 -11.69 8.74
CA LYS A 33 3.10 -13.12 8.68
C LYS A 33 4.22 -13.82 7.92
N ASN A 34 4.84 -14.81 8.55
CA ASN A 34 5.94 -15.60 8.00
C ASN A 34 7.11 -14.71 7.49
N GLY A 35 7.44 -13.65 8.23
CA GLY A 35 8.49 -12.68 7.85
C GLY A 35 8.08 -11.68 6.77
N SER A 36 6.91 -11.83 6.16
CA SER A 36 6.39 -10.94 5.13
C SER A 36 5.39 -9.93 5.70
N ALA A 37 5.52 -8.67 5.30
CA ALA A 37 4.57 -7.63 5.65
C ALA A 37 3.37 -7.67 4.69
N PHE A 38 2.17 -7.78 5.24
CA PHE A 38 0.91 -7.78 4.49
C PHE A 38 0.28 -6.41 4.57
N VAL A 39 0.09 -5.80 3.40
CA VAL A 39 -0.38 -4.43 3.22
C VAL A 39 -1.59 -4.38 2.28
N PRO A 40 -2.50 -3.40 2.43
CA PRO A 40 -3.49 -3.12 1.40
C PRO A 40 -2.81 -2.77 0.09
N VAL A 41 -2.92 -3.65 -0.91
CA VAL A 41 -2.19 -3.54 -2.19
C VAL A 41 -2.49 -2.23 -2.93
N ARG A 42 -3.77 -1.83 -2.97
CA ARG A 42 -4.21 -0.59 -3.64
C ARG A 42 -3.53 0.64 -3.05
N PHE A 43 -3.54 0.75 -1.73
CA PHE A 43 -2.91 1.88 -1.03
C PHE A 43 -1.44 2.00 -1.39
N VAL A 44 -0.68 0.90 -1.31
CA VAL A 44 0.76 0.94 -1.61
C VAL A 44 1.01 1.26 -3.08
N ALA A 45 0.28 0.66 -4.01
CA ALA A 45 0.45 0.91 -5.44
C ALA A 45 0.18 2.37 -5.82
N GLU A 46 -0.94 2.93 -5.37
CA GLU A 46 -1.32 4.33 -5.64
C GLU A 46 -0.32 5.32 -5.02
N GLN A 47 0.16 5.05 -3.79
CA GLN A 47 1.19 5.89 -3.19
C GLN A 47 2.51 5.87 -3.96
N LEU A 48 2.80 4.80 -4.71
CA LEU A 48 4.01 4.63 -5.51
C LEU A 48 3.78 4.95 -7.01
N ASN A 49 2.85 5.87 -7.28
CA ASN A 49 2.54 6.43 -8.60
C ASN A 49 2.20 5.35 -9.64
N THR A 50 1.36 4.40 -9.24
CA THR A 50 0.90 3.29 -10.08
C THR A 50 -0.63 3.26 -10.05
N SER A 51 -1.26 2.95 -11.17
CA SER A 51 -2.72 2.85 -11.27
C SER A 51 -3.20 1.45 -10.91
N VAL A 52 -4.37 1.37 -10.28
CA VAL A 52 -5.00 0.12 -9.86
C VAL A 52 -6.44 0.08 -10.35
N GLU A 53 -6.80 -0.95 -11.10
CA GLU A 53 -8.16 -1.20 -11.58
C GLU A 53 -8.68 -2.52 -11.03
N TYR A 54 -9.96 -2.56 -10.68
CA TYR A 54 -10.65 -3.80 -10.32
C TYR A 54 -11.63 -4.21 -11.42
N MET A 55 -11.35 -5.33 -12.06
CA MET A 55 -12.22 -5.96 -13.05
C MET A 55 -13.18 -6.93 -12.34
N GLY A 56 -14.33 -6.42 -11.89
CA GLY A 56 -15.28 -7.18 -11.09
C GLY A 56 -15.80 -8.47 -11.73
N SER A 57 -16.04 -8.46 -13.04
CA SER A 57 -16.50 -9.64 -13.79
C SER A 57 -15.52 -10.81 -13.78
N LYS A 58 -14.21 -10.52 -13.62
CA LYS A 58 -13.13 -11.51 -13.62
C LYS A 58 -12.51 -11.72 -12.24
N HIS A 59 -13.03 -11.04 -11.21
CA HIS A 59 -12.42 -10.99 -9.87
C HIS A 59 -10.91 -10.67 -9.90
N MET A 60 -10.51 -9.76 -10.80
CA MET A 60 -9.12 -9.48 -11.09
C MET A 60 -8.75 -8.06 -10.69
N VAL A 61 -7.58 -7.91 -10.08
CA VAL A 61 -6.95 -6.61 -9.82
C VAL A 61 -5.84 -6.43 -10.83
N VAL A 62 -5.89 -5.33 -11.59
CA VAL A 62 -4.87 -4.97 -12.57
C VAL A 62 -4.08 -3.79 -12.03
N ILE A 63 -2.75 -3.91 -12.03
CA ILE A 63 -1.83 -2.86 -11.59
C ILE A 63 -0.94 -2.51 -12.78
N PHE A 64 -0.94 -1.25 -13.18
CA PHE A 64 -0.19 -0.80 -14.35
C PHE A 64 0.49 0.55 -14.10
N LYS A 65 1.67 0.71 -14.69
CA LYS A 65 2.43 1.96 -14.62
C LYS A 65 1.68 3.03 -15.42
N ASN A 66 1.65 4.24 -14.88
CA ASN A 66 1.20 5.43 -15.60
C ASN A 66 2.10 5.73 -16.80
#